data_AF-A0A397MIQ2-F1
#
_entry.id   AF-A0A397MIQ2-F1
#
_cell.length_a   1.000
_cell.length_b   1.000
_cell.length_c   1.000
_cell.angle_alpha   90.00
_cell.angle_beta   90.00
_cell.angle_gamma   90.00
#
_symmetry.space_group_name_H-M   'P 1'
#
loop_
_entity.id
_entity.type
_entity.pdbx_description
1 polymer ?
#
loop_
_entity_poly.entity_id
_entity_poly.type
_entity_poly.pdbx_seq_one_letter_code
_entity_poly.pdbx_strand_id
1 'polypeptide(L)'
;MFANVLVGCATRPTPKLVPTELPTARVGAPYSVRIDVIDASTPISRLLVAPANPLPEGLVLSHETREKHGVIQGTPTKTGTYDVLVYGSTFGTQCTGQAVERLYKLEVKQ
;
A
#
# COMPACT_ATOMS: atom_id res chain seq x y z
N MET A 1 -28.61 25.08 -7.74
CA MET A 1 -28.16 24.21 -6.63
C MET A 1 -27.02 23.28 -7.11
N PHE A 2 -25.95 23.83 -7.72
CA PHE A 2 -24.85 23.05 -8.34
C PHE A 2 -23.45 23.35 -7.77
N ALA A 3 -23.33 24.26 -6.79
CA ALA A 3 -22.03 24.75 -6.32
C ALA A 3 -21.39 23.94 -5.17
N ASN A 4 -22.13 23.04 -4.52
CA ASN A 4 -21.64 22.36 -3.30
C ASN A 4 -20.92 21.03 -3.55
N VAL A 5 -21.06 20.42 -4.72
CA VAL A 5 -20.46 19.09 -5.01
C VAL A 5 -18.96 19.20 -5.32
N LEU A 6 -18.53 20.28 -5.99
CA LEU A 6 -17.13 20.48 -6.39
C LEU A 6 -16.20 20.79 -5.20
N VAL A 7 -16.70 21.49 -4.17
CA VAL A 7 -15.88 21.84 -2.99
C VAL A 7 -15.50 20.57 -2.20
N GLY A 8 -16.44 19.64 -2.05
CA GLY A 8 -16.22 18.41 -1.28
C GLY A 8 -15.16 17.47 -1.89
N CYS A 9 -14.92 17.51 -3.20
CA CYS A 9 -13.90 16.69 -3.85
C CYS A 9 -12.48 17.25 -3.69
N ALA A 10 -12.35 18.58 -3.62
CA ALA A 10 -11.08 19.31 -3.59
C ALA A 10 -10.46 19.39 -2.18
N THR A 11 -11.26 19.28 -1.12
CA THR A 11 -10.81 19.37 0.27
C THR A 11 -10.59 18.00 0.93
N ARG A 12 -10.61 16.92 0.16
CA ARG A 12 -10.39 15.57 0.72
C ARG A 12 -8.93 15.39 1.10
N PRO A 13 -8.64 14.83 2.28
CA PRO A 13 -7.26 14.53 2.63
C PRO A 13 -6.70 13.50 1.64
N THR A 14 -5.40 13.61 1.38
CA THR A 14 -4.68 12.68 0.50
C THR A 14 -4.45 11.37 1.24
N PRO A 15 -4.84 10.21 0.68
CA PRO A 15 -4.59 8.94 1.33
C PRO A 15 -3.09 8.70 1.52
N LYS A 16 -2.72 8.04 2.61
CA LYS A 16 -1.33 7.73 2.95
C LYS A 16 -1.21 6.30 3.42
N LEU A 17 -0.05 5.69 3.18
CA LEU A 17 0.26 4.35 3.62
C LEU A 17 1.04 4.41 4.95
N VAL A 18 0.63 3.58 5.91
CA VAL A 18 1.21 3.44 7.25
C VAL A 18 1.41 1.95 7.53
N PRO A 19 2.53 1.50 8.13
CA PRO A 19 3.67 2.28 8.62
C PRO A 19 4.47 2.91 7.48
N THR A 20 5.26 3.96 7.75
CA THR A 20 6.12 4.61 6.74
C THR A 20 7.41 3.83 6.46
N GLU A 21 7.75 2.91 7.35
CA GLU A 21 8.95 2.08 7.30
C GLU A 21 8.54 0.62 7.50
N LEU A 22 9.20 -0.27 6.78
CA LEU A 22 9.01 -1.70 6.94
C LEU A 22 10.05 -2.26 7.91
N PRO A 23 9.65 -3.15 8.85
CA PRO A 23 10.61 -3.83 9.69
C PRO A 23 11.54 -4.72 8.86
N THR A 24 12.75 -4.94 9.37
CA THR A 24 13.71 -5.85 8.75
C THR A 24 13.15 -7.27 8.70
N ALA A 25 13.18 -7.91 7.54
CA ALA A 25 12.84 -9.32 7.38
C ALA A 25 14.08 -10.21 7.54
N ARG A 26 13.88 -11.51 7.80
CA ARG A 26 14.95 -12.50 7.84
C ARG A 26 14.68 -13.64 6.87
N VAL A 27 15.72 -14.11 6.19
CA VAL A 27 15.59 -15.23 5.26
C VAL A 27 15.11 -16.48 6.00
N GLY A 28 14.14 -17.17 5.42
CA GLY A 28 13.55 -18.37 6.02
C GLY A 28 12.64 -18.12 7.22
N ALA A 29 12.51 -16.88 7.69
CA ALA A 29 11.58 -16.52 8.76
C ALA A 29 10.26 -16.00 8.17
N PRO A 30 9.10 -16.34 8.77
CA PRO A 30 7.83 -15.77 8.36
C PRO A 30 7.83 -14.26 8.62
N TYR A 31 7.46 -13.51 7.60
CA TYR A 31 7.30 -12.07 7.64
C TYR A 31 5.83 -11.74 7.42
N SER A 32 5.26 -10.88 8.26
CA SER A 32 3.88 -10.41 8.12
C SER A 32 3.79 -8.97 8.61
N VAL A 33 3.46 -8.06 7.70
CA VAL A 33 3.34 -6.64 7.99
C VAL A 33 2.07 -6.09 7.38
N ARG A 34 1.24 -5.52 8.24
CA ARG A 34 0.03 -4.81 7.85
C ARG A 34 0.39 -3.41 7.37
N ILE A 35 -0.13 -3.04 6.20
CA ILE A 35 -0.06 -1.70 5.63
C ILE A 35 -1.47 -1.14 5.58
N ASP A 36 -1.74 -0.13 6.38
CA ASP A 36 -3.00 0.60 6.42
C ASP A 36 -2.96 1.80 5.46
N VAL A 37 -4.08 2.04 4.79
CA VAL A 37 -4.32 3.25 4.00
C VAL A 37 -5.19 4.19 4.83
N ILE A 38 -4.55 5.16 5.47
CA ILE A 38 -5.22 6.20 6.24
C ILE A 38 -5.65 7.35 5.34
N ASP A 39 -6.51 8.23 5.86
CA ASP A 39 -7.03 9.42 5.16
C ASP A 39 -7.79 9.13 3.85
N ALA A 40 -8.05 7.85 3.55
CA ALA A 40 -8.86 7.43 2.42
C ALA A 40 -10.34 7.73 2.67
N SER A 41 -10.88 8.68 1.91
CA SER A 41 -12.30 9.07 1.93
C SER A 41 -13.23 7.96 1.41
N THR A 42 -12.71 7.05 0.59
CA THR A 42 -13.44 5.91 0.02
C THR A 42 -12.67 4.60 0.24
N PRO A 43 -13.33 3.44 0.15
CA PRO A 43 -12.65 2.15 0.24
C PRO A 43 -11.55 1.99 -0.83
N ILE A 44 -10.56 1.14 -0.57
CA ILE A 44 -9.47 0.89 -1.51
C ILE A 44 -9.95 -0.08 -2.58
N SER A 45 -9.84 0.32 -3.83
CA SER A 45 -10.22 -0.52 -4.96
C SER A 45 -9.14 -1.53 -5.31
N ARG A 46 -7.88 -1.14 -5.13
CA ARG A 46 -6.72 -1.96 -5.46
C ARG A 46 -5.52 -1.49 -4.65
N LEU A 47 -4.75 -2.44 -4.12
CA LEU A 47 -3.44 -2.21 -3.55
C LEU A 47 -2.49 -3.28 -4.09
N LEU A 48 -1.41 -2.86 -4.73
CA LEU A 48 -0.46 -3.70 -5.45
C LEU A 48 0.97 -3.24 -5.21
N VAL A 49 1.92 -4.07 -5.64
CA VAL A 49 3.34 -3.74 -5.69
C VAL A 49 3.76 -3.50 -7.13
N ALA A 50 4.54 -2.47 -7.38
CA ALA A 50 4.96 -2.12 -8.72
C ALA A 50 5.92 -3.19 -9.27
N PRO A 51 5.73 -3.64 -10.53
CA PRO A 51 6.60 -4.65 -11.11
C PRO A 51 8.05 -4.15 -11.33
N ALA A 52 8.26 -2.84 -11.40
CA ALA A 52 9.59 -2.24 -11.46
C ALA A 52 10.35 -2.32 -10.12
N ASN A 53 9.63 -2.44 -9.02
CA ASN A 53 10.13 -2.44 -7.65
C ASN A 53 9.45 -3.58 -6.86
N PRO A 54 9.71 -4.85 -7.25
CA PRO A 54 8.98 -5.99 -6.73
C PRO A 54 9.38 -6.31 -5.29
N LEU A 55 8.49 -7.04 -4.61
CA LEU A 55 8.81 -7.67 -3.33
C LEU A 55 9.91 -8.74 -3.52
N PRO A 56 10.72 -9.01 -2.48
CA PRO A 56 11.62 -10.16 -2.46
C PRO A 56 10.91 -11.47 -2.79
N GLU A 57 11.62 -12.42 -3.39
CA GLU A 57 11.10 -13.76 -3.65
C GLU A 57 10.55 -14.39 -2.36
N GLY A 58 9.31 -14.89 -2.44
CA GLY A 58 8.60 -15.49 -1.31
C GLY A 58 7.74 -14.53 -0.49
N LEU A 59 7.76 -13.23 -0.78
CA LEU A 59 6.84 -12.25 -0.22
C LEU A 59 5.75 -11.85 -1.23
N VAL A 60 4.54 -11.68 -0.71
CA VAL A 60 3.36 -11.29 -1.48
C VAL A 60 2.57 -10.25 -0.69
N LEU A 61 2.08 -9.22 -1.40
CA LEU A 61 1.08 -8.31 -0.87
C LEU A 61 -0.31 -8.90 -1.10
N SER A 62 -1.02 -9.20 -0.02
CA SER A 62 -2.43 -9.59 -0.04
C SER A 62 -3.28 -8.38 0.31
N HIS A 63 -4.24 -8.05 -0.55
CA HIS A 63 -5.20 -6.98 -0.33
C HIS A 63 -6.59 -7.48 -0.73
N GLU A 64 -7.57 -7.27 0.15
CA GLU A 64 -8.96 -7.57 -0.15
C GLU A 64 -9.65 -6.31 -0.68
N THR A 65 -10.49 -6.48 -1.70
CA THR A 65 -11.15 -5.33 -2.34
C THR A 65 -12.06 -4.64 -1.33
N ARG A 66 -11.98 -3.30 -1.27
CA ARG A 66 -12.64 -2.42 -0.28
C ARG A 66 -12.00 -2.38 1.10
N GLU A 67 -11.04 -3.23 1.41
CA GLU A 67 -10.32 -3.11 2.67
C GLU A 67 -9.39 -1.90 2.67
N LYS A 68 -9.32 -1.19 3.80
CA LYS A 68 -8.40 -0.06 3.98
C LYS A 68 -7.00 -0.50 4.37
N HIS A 69 -6.68 -1.77 4.19
CA HIS A 69 -5.41 -2.34 4.61
C HIS A 69 -5.02 -3.51 3.72
N GLY A 70 -3.72 -3.63 3.45
CA GLY A 70 -3.11 -4.83 2.87
C GLY A 70 -2.12 -5.45 3.85
N VAL A 71 -1.74 -6.69 3.59
CA VAL A 71 -0.74 -7.41 4.38
C VAL A 71 0.35 -7.90 3.45
N ILE A 72 1.59 -7.47 3.68
CA ILE A 72 2.76 -8.10 3.07
C ILE A 72 3.09 -9.32 3.92
N GLN A 73 2.99 -10.49 3.33
CA GLN A 73 3.22 -11.75 4.03
C GLN A 73 4.01 -12.74 3.19
N GLY A 74 4.68 -13.66 3.87
CA GLY A 74 5.40 -14.76 3.26
C GLY A 74 6.76 -14.99 3.91
N THR A 75 7.65 -15.66 3.20
CA THR A 75 8.98 -16.02 3.71
C THR A 75 10.02 -15.62 2.68
N PRO A 76 10.84 -14.60 2.94
CA PRO A 76 11.85 -14.18 1.98
C PRO A 76 12.95 -15.24 1.86
N THR A 77 13.42 -15.48 0.63
CA THR A 77 14.43 -16.50 0.33
C THR A 77 15.82 -15.93 0.08
N LYS A 78 15.92 -14.63 -0.21
CA LYS A 78 17.17 -13.95 -0.57
C LYS A 78 17.40 -12.75 0.35
N THR A 79 18.64 -12.62 0.81
CA THR A 79 19.10 -11.42 1.54
C THR A 79 19.41 -10.28 0.60
N GLY A 80 19.17 -9.08 1.07
CA GLY A 80 19.43 -7.86 0.33
C GLY A 80 18.57 -6.71 0.83
N THR A 81 18.83 -5.54 0.26
CA THR A 81 17.98 -4.37 0.43
C THR A 81 17.11 -4.23 -0.81
N TYR A 82 15.81 -4.18 -0.62
CA TYR A 82 14.82 -4.11 -1.69
C TYR A 82 14.01 -2.83 -1.57
N ASP A 83 14.00 -2.06 -2.65
CA ASP A 83 13.11 -0.91 -2.78
C ASP A 83 11.79 -1.40 -3.36
N VAL A 84 10.74 -1.42 -2.53
CA VAL A 84 9.41 -1.94 -2.82
C VAL A 84 8.44 -0.78 -2.97
N LEU A 85 7.91 -0.58 -4.17
CA LEU A 85 6.91 0.47 -4.41
C LEU A 85 5.52 -0.12 -4.24
N VAL A 86 4.86 0.17 -3.13
CA VAL A 86 3.45 -0.16 -2.92
C VAL A 86 2.61 0.98 -3.46
N TYR A 87 1.65 0.66 -4.31
CA TYR A 87 0.73 1.64 -4.87
C TYR A 87 -0.70 1.11 -4.83
N GLY A 88 -1.65 2.02 -4.80
CA GLY A 88 -3.06 1.68 -4.75
C GLY A 88 -3.93 2.83 -5.21
N SER A 89 -5.21 2.53 -5.32
CA SER A 89 -6.22 3.51 -5.70
C SER A 89 -7.51 3.30 -4.93
N THR A 90 -8.15 4.40 -4.54
CA THR A 90 -9.46 4.37 -3.88
C THR A 90 -10.59 4.34 -4.91
N PHE A 91 -11.77 3.87 -4.51
CA PHE A 91 -12.95 3.94 -5.37
C PHE A 91 -13.35 5.39 -5.63
N GLY A 92 -13.65 5.73 -6.89
CA GLY A 92 -14.36 6.96 -7.22
C GLY A 92 -15.86 6.76 -7.04
N THR A 93 -16.50 7.64 -6.29
CA THR A 93 -17.97 7.71 -6.22
C THR A 93 -18.44 8.96 -6.96
N GLN A 94 -18.70 10.04 -6.24
CA GLN A 94 -19.04 11.38 -6.76
C GLN A 94 -17.83 12.20 -7.21
N CYS A 95 -16.63 11.69 -6.94
CA CYS A 95 -15.35 12.28 -7.34
C CYS A 95 -14.43 11.17 -7.87
N THR A 96 -13.44 11.50 -8.69
CA THR A 96 -12.37 10.57 -9.08
C THR A 96 -11.68 9.97 -7.85
N GLY A 97 -11.39 8.67 -7.93
CA GLY A 97 -10.63 7.95 -6.92
C GLY A 97 -9.23 8.55 -6.74
N GLN A 98 -8.70 8.49 -5.52
CA GLN A 98 -7.37 9.00 -5.22
C GLN A 98 -6.34 7.89 -5.37
N ALA A 99 -5.18 8.20 -5.94
CA ALA A 99 -4.05 7.30 -5.94
C ALA A 99 -3.26 7.45 -4.63
N VAL A 100 -2.61 6.37 -4.22
CA VAL A 100 -1.66 6.37 -3.11
C VAL A 100 -0.47 5.54 -3.52
N GLU A 101 0.73 6.01 -3.24
CA GLU A 101 1.94 5.24 -3.47
C GLU A 101 2.97 5.55 -2.40
N ARG A 102 3.81 4.56 -2.12
CA ARG A 102 4.91 4.68 -1.17
C ARG A 102 6.02 3.73 -1.56
N LEU A 103 7.22 4.29 -1.68
CA LEU A 103 8.44 3.52 -1.79
C LEU A 103 8.88 3.11 -0.39
N TYR A 104 8.95 1.80 -0.16
CA TYR A 104 9.46 1.19 1.06
C TYR A 104 10.85 0.63 0.84
N LYS A 105 11.68 0.73 1.86
CA LYS A 105 12.97 0.06 1.91
C LYS A 105 12.84 -1.16 2.82
N LEU A 106 12.90 -2.35 2.23
CA LEU A 106 12.85 -3.61 2.95
C LEU A 106 14.25 -4.21 3.03
N GLU A 107 14.78 -4.34 4.24
CA GLU A 107 16.04 -5.03 4.47
C GLU A 107 15.77 -6.49 4.85
N VAL A 108 16.36 -7.42 4.10
CA VAL A 108 16.31 -8.85 4.40
C VAL A 108 17.70 -9.31 4.87
N LYS A 109 17.78 -9.71 6.14
CA LYS A 109 18.99 -10.25 6.78
C LYS A 109 19.00 -11.78 6.76
N GLN A 110 20.18 -12.38 6.95
CA GLN A 110 20.32 -13.84 7.11
C GLN A 110 19.80 -14.28 8.49
#